data_AF-Q5GZX6-F1
#
_entry.id   AF-Q5GZX6-F1
#
_cell.length_a   1.000
_cell.length_b   1.000
_cell.length_c   1.000
_cell.angle_alpha   90.00
_cell.angle_beta   90.00
_cell.angle_gamma   90.00
#
_symmetry.space_group_name_H-M   'P 1'
#
loop_
_entity.id
_entity.type
_entity.pdbx_description
1 polymer ?
#
loop_
_entity_poly.entity_id
_entity_poly.type
_entity_poly.pdbx_seq_one_letter_code
_entity_poly.pdbx_strand_id
1 'polypeptide(L)'
;MDVVWGGAGATNEWAEWFESGRWLLEGTAVAPAPGNHEYHEQGEDTPQATRVFGSHWPVTFALPRNGPQATARTSYWFDYQGVRIAVLDGTSALDLGTGPAQA
;
A
#
# COMPACT_ATOMS: atom_id res chain seq x y z
N MET A 1 6.54 4.66 2.37
CA MET A 1 6.19 5.43 3.58
C MET A 1 4.95 4.76 4.11
N ASP A 2 4.97 4.29 5.34
CA ASP A 2 3.78 3.78 6.02
C ASP A 2 2.79 4.94 6.18
N VAL A 3 1.56 4.79 5.70
CA VAL A 3 0.68 5.94 5.42
C VAL A 3 -0.31 6.15 6.58
N VAL A 4 -1.00 5.10 7.04
CA VAL A 4 -2.00 5.19 8.13
C VAL A 4 -2.02 3.91 8.97
N TRP A 5 -2.17 4.04 10.30
CA TRP A 5 -2.38 2.91 11.21
C TRP A 5 -3.82 2.39 11.11
N GLY A 6 -4.05 1.32 10.36
CA GLY A 6 -5.37 0.70 10.25
C GLY A 6 -5.75 -0.14 11.47
N GLY A 7 -6.29 0.47 12.53
CA GLY A 7 -7.21 -0.25 13.42
C GLY A 7 -8.58 -0.39 12.74
N ALA A 8 -9.28 -1.51 12.91
CA ALA A 8 -10.62 -1.74 12.36
C ALA A 8 -11.63 -0.69 12.87
N GLY A 9 -11.68 0.49 12.24
CA GLY A 9 -12.56 1.60 12.62
C GLY A 9 -12.10 3.03 12.29
N ALA A 10 -10.88 3.27 11.80
CA ALA A 10 -10.33 4.63 11.66
C ALA A 10 -10.60 5.28 10.27
N THR A 11 -11.83 5.74 10.03
CA THR A 11 -12.12 6.61 8.86
C THR A 11 -11.60 8.05 9.04
N ASN A 12 -11.34 8.51 10.26
CA ASN A 12 -10.86 9.88 10.52
C ASN A 12 -9.35 10.06 10.22
N GLU A 13 -8.52 9.05 10.45
CA GLU A 13 -7.06 9.14 10.28
C GLU A 13 -6.64 9.26 8.82
N TRP A 14 -7.34 8.59 7.90
CA TRP A 14 -7.14 8.79 6.46
C TRP A 14 -7.47 10.22 6.01
N ALA A 15 -8.56 10.80 6.54
CA ALA A 15 -8.95 12.17 6.24
C ALA A 15 -7.92 13.18 6.81
N GLU A 16 -7.42 12.95 8.02
CA GLU A 16 -6.39 13.79 8.65
C GLU A 16 -5.04 13.71 7.93
N TRP A 17 -4.66 12.55 7.41
CA TRP A 17 -3.45 12.42 6.59
C TRP A 17 -3.55 13.24 5.30
N PHE A 18 -4.69 13.19 4.60
CA PHE A 18 -4.90 14.03 3.43
C PHE A 18 -4.90 15.51 3.78
N GLU A 19 -5.63 15.94 4.81
CA GLU A 19 -5.70 17.35 5.25
C GLU A 19 -4.33 17.91 5.66
N SER A 20 -3.51 17.14 6.38
CA SER A 20 -2.16 17.56 6.77
C SER A 20 -1.17 17.59 5.59
N GLY A 21 -1.38 16.75 4.58
CA GLY A 21 -0.53 16.62 3.40
C GLY A 21 -0.92 17.48 2.19
N ARG A 22 -2.07 18.18 2.20
CA ARG A 22 -2.66 18.82 0.99
C ARG A 22 -1.68 19.69 0.23
N TRP A 23 -0.97 20.57 0.92
CA TRP A 23 -0.03 21.52 0.31
C TRP A 23 1.13 20.82 -0.43
N LEU A 24 1.50 19.60 -0.02
CA LEU A 24 2.52 18.79 -0.68
C LEU A 24 1.91 17.97 -1.82
N LEU A 25 0.77 17.32 -1.57
CA LEU A 25 0.08 16.42 -2.50
C LEU A 25 -0.46 17.15 -3.74
N GLU A 26 -0.86 18.41 -3.62
CA GLU A 26 -1.40 19.21 -4.73
C GLU A 26 -0.32 19.65 -5.74
N GLY A 27 0.95 19.71 -5.33
CA GLY A 27 2.06 20.20 -6.16
C GLY A 27 3.19 19.19 -6.43
N THR A 28 3.15 18.01 -5.81
CA THR A 28 4.25 17.03 -5.82
C THR A 28 3.75 15.67 -6.26
N ALA A 29 4.49 15.02 -7.17
CA ALA A 29 4.24 13.62 -7.48
C ALA A 29 4.56 12.75 -6.24
N VAL A 30 3.57 12.02 -5.74
CA VAL A 30 3.73 11.08 -4.63
C VAL A 30 3.51 9.65 -5.11
N ALA A 31 4.44 8.76 -4.75
CA ALA A 31 4.40 7.33 -5.02
C ALA A 31 4.11 6.57 -3.71
N PRO A 32 2.84 6.33 -3.36
CA PRO A 32 2.51 5.60 -2.14
C PRO A 32 2.94 4.13 -2.25
N ALA A 33 3.49 3.59 -1.17
CA ALA A 33 3.92 2.19 -1.04
C ALA A 33 3.28 1.60 0.23
N PRO A 34 2.57 0.47 0.16
CA PRO A 34 1.93 -0.09 1.34
C PRO A 34 2.97 -0.65 2.30
N GLY A 35 2.81 -0.33 3.58
CA GLY A 35 3.52 -0.90 4.70
C GLY A 35 2.71 -1.99 5.40
N ASN A 36 3.18 -2.39 6.58
CA ASN A 36 2.53 -3.42 7.37
C ASN A 36 1.17 -2.99 7.94
N HIS A 37 0.93 -1.68 8.12
CA HIS A 37 -0.34 -1.17 8.67
C HIS A 37 -1.49 -1.12 7.67
N GLU A 38 -1.19 -1.27 6.38
CA GLU A 38 -2.20 -1.53 5.35
C GLU A 38 -2.68 -3.00 5.34
N TYR A 39 -2.13 -3.85 6.21
CA TYR A 39 -2.53 -5.24 6.41
C TYR A 39 -3.06 -5.45 7.83
N HIS A 40 -4.15 -6.21 7.97
CA HIS A 40 -4.65 -6.63 9.27
C HIS A 40 -4.47 -8.14 9.43
N GLU A 41 -4.23 -8.59 10.65
CA GLU A 41 -4.14 -10.01 10.95
C GLU A 41 -5.54 -10.63 11.01
N GLN A 42 -5.70 -11.78 10.36
CA GLN A 42 -6.90 -12.57 10.39
C GLN A 42 -6.59 -13.89 11.08
N GLY A 43 -7.38 -14.23 12.11
CA GLY A 43 -7.21 -15.46 12.86
C GLY A 43 -6.02 -15.43 13.83
N GLU A 44 -5.75 -14.27 14.45
CA GLU A 44 -4.67 -14.05 15.43
C GLU A 44 -4.60 -15.13 16.53
N ASP A 45 -5.74 -15.69 16.94
CA ASP A 45 -5.83 -16.75 17.95
C ASP A 45 -5.62 -18.17 17.39
N THR A 46 -5.20 -18.30 16.13
CA THR A 46 -5.02 -19.60 15.45
C THR A 46 -3.61 -19.74 14.90
N PRO A 47 -3.08 -20.97 14.75
CA PRO A 47 -1.82 -21.21 14.05
C PRO A 47 -1.85 -20.81 12.56
N GLN A 48 -3.02 -20.43 12.04
CA GLN A 48 -3.25 -20.02 10.65
C GLN A 48 -3.34 -18.50 10.50
N ALA A 49 -2.88 -17.72 11.50
CA ALA A 49 -2.83 -16.27 11.40
C ALA A 49 -2.20 -15.83 10.08
N THR A 50 -2.96 -15.06 9.28
CA THR A 50 -2.53 -14.57 7.97
C THR A 50 -2.79 -13.08 7.87
N ARG A 51 -2.08 -12.40 6.98
CA ARG A 51 -2.28 -10.98 6.73
C ARG A 51 -3.22 -10.77 5.56
N VAL A 52 -4.25 -9.95 5.78
CA VAL A 52 -5.23 -9.58 4.77
C VAL A 52 -5.07 -8.10 4.45
N PHE A 53 -5.04 -7.80 3.16
CA PHE A 53 -4.87 -6.43 2.69
C PHE A 53 -6.13 -5.60 2.93
N GLY A 54 -5.96 -4.42 3.52
CA GLY A 54 -7.04 -3.51 3.90
C GLY A 54 -7.84 -2.98 2.70
N SER A 55 -9.14 -2.76 2.90
CA SER A 55 -10.06 -2.30 1.85
C SER A 55 -9.90 -0.82 1.48
N HIS A 56 -9.25 -0.01 2.34
CA HIS A 56 -9.10 1.44 2.13
C HIS A 56 -8.10 1.78 1.02
N TRP A 57 -7.00 1.04 0.91
CA TRP A 57 -5.96 1.33 -0.08
C TRP A 57 -6.46 1.46 -1.53
N PRO A 58 -7.20 0.48 -2.10
CA PRO A 58 -7.64 0.57 -3.50
C PRO A 58 -8.72 1.64 -3.75
N VAL A 59 -9.36 2.18 -2.71
CA VAL A 59 -10.32 3.30 -2.86
C VAL A 59 -9.67 4.66 -2.63
N THR A 60 -8.54 4.70 -1.93
CA THR A 60 -7.75 5.90 -1.69
C THR A 60 -6.84 6.26 -2.86
N PHE A 61 -6.13 5.27 -3.42
CA PHE A 61 -5.12 5.50 -4.45
C PHE A 61 -5.50 4.90 -5.81
N ALA A 62 -5.57 5.76 -6.82
CA ALA A 62 -5.74 5.34 -8.21
C ALA A 62 -4.38 4.95 -8.83
N LEU A 63 -3.84 3.81 -8.41
CA LEU A 63 -2.52 3.34 -8.85
C LEU A 63 -2.55 2.66 -10.23
N PRO A 64 -1.46 2.77 -11.02
CA PRO A 64 -1.29 1.95 -12.22
C PRO A 64 -1.35 0.46 -11.89
N ARG A 65 -2.01 -0.33 -12.73
CA ARG A 65 -2.09 -1.81 -12.60
C ARG A 65 -1.13 -2.52 -13.54
N ASN A 66 0.11 -2.03 -13.59
CA ASN A 66 1.17 -2.48 -14.50
C ASN A 66 2.27 -3.29 -13.80
N GLY A 67 2.12 -3.55 -12.50
CA GLY A 67 2.97 -4.48 -11.75
C GLY A 67 2.54 -5.94 -11.90
N PRO A 68 3.19 -6.85 -11.15
CA PRO A 68 2.89 -8.28 -11.17
C PRO A 68 1.44 -8.58 -10.81
N GLN A 69 0.85 -9.61 -11.44
CA GLN A 69 -0.55 -9.96 -11.20
C GLN A 69 -0.85 -10.28 -9.72
N ALA A 70 0.09 -10.91 -9.02
CA ALA A 70 -0.04 -11.25 -7.60
C ALA A 70 -0.14 -10.02 -6.68
N THR A 71 0.39 -8.88 -7.09
CA THR A 71 0.43 -7.63 -6.32
C THR A 71 -0.05 -6.43 -7.12
N ALA A 72 -0.93 -6.63 -8.12
CA ALA A 72 -1.35 -5.58 -9.07
C ALA A 72 -2.11 -4.40 -8.44
N ARG A 73 -2.41 -4.46 -7.14
CA ARG A 73 -3.05 -3.40 -6.36
C ARG A 73 -2.06 -2.58 -5.52
N THR A 74 -0.83 -3.05 -5.38
CA THR A 74 0.15 -2.57 -4.41
C THR A 74 1.54 -2.36 -5.00
N SER A 75 1.89 -3.10 -6.04
CA SER A 75 3.12 -2.93 -6.82
C SER A 75 2.81 -2.36 -8.19
N TYR A 76 3.58 -1.35 -8.58
CA TYR A 76 3.40 -0.62 -9.83
C TYR A 76 4.67 0.15 -10.17
N TRP A 77 4.72 0.70 -11.38
CA TRP A 77 5.80 1.59 -11.78
C TRP A 77 5.28 2.74 -12.64
N PHE A 78 6.04 3.83 -12.68
CA PHE A 78 5.81 4.94 -13.61
C PHE A 78 7.13 5.65 -13.92
N ASP A 79 7.15 6.40 -15.01
CA ASP A 79 8.30 7.20 -15.41
C ASP A 79 8.01 8.69 -15.15
N TYR A 80 8.93 9.37 -14.47
CA TYR A 80 8.84 10.81 -14.22
C TYR A 80 10.19 11.48 -14.51
N GLN A 81 10.20 12.46 -15.41
CA GLN A 81 11.40 13.19 -15.85
C GLN A 81 12.58 12.28 -16.27
N GLY A 82 12.28 11.17 -16.96
CA GLY A 82 13.30 10.24 -17.45
C GLY A 82 13.80 9.23 -16.41
N VAL A 83 13.26 9.25 -15.19
CA VAL A 83 13.56 8.27 -14.13
C VAL A 83 12.37 7.32 -13.97
N ARG A 84 12.64 6.01 -13.99
CA ARG A 84 11.65 5.00 -13.63
C ARG A 84 11.61 4.82 -12.13
N ILE A 85 10.41 4.94 -11.58
CA ILE A 85 10.11 4.67 -10.18
C ILE A 85 9.29 3.38 -10.13
N ALA A 86 9.81 2.37 -9.46
CA ALA A 86 9.10 1.11 -9.20
C ALA A 86 8.80 1.01 -7.71
N VAL A 87 7.55 0.73 -7.38
CA VAL A 87 7.06 0.54 -6.03
C VAL A 87 6.71 -0.93 -5.84
N LEU A 88 7.25 -1.54 -4.78
CA LEU A 88 7.07 -2.94 -4.43
C LEU A 88 6.36 -3.06 -3.09
N ASP A 89 5.65 -4.16 -2.90
CA ASP A 89 4.93 -4.49 -1.68
C ASP A 89 5.80 -5.40 -0.80
N GLY A 90 6.53 -4.78 0.13
CA GLY A 90 7.46 -5.47 1.01
C GLY A 90 6.78 -6.41 2.00
N THR A 91 5.63 -6.00 2.56
CA THR A 91 4.86 -6.84 3.48
C THR A 91 4.33 -8.08 2.77
N SER A 92 3.76 -7.94 1.57
CA SER A 92 3.35 -9.09 0.78
C SER A 92 4.52 -9.98 0.37
N ALA A 93 5.67 -9.38 0.03
CA ALA A 93 6.85 -10.14 -0.35
C ALA A 93 7.36 -11.04 0.78
N LEU A 94 7.42 -10.51 2.00
CA LEU A 94 7.98 -11.19 3.17
C LEU A 94 6.97 -12.13 3.83
N ASP A 95 5.71 -11.70 3.97
CA ASP A 95 4.73 -12.40 4.82
C ASP A 95 3.71 -13.21 4.02
N LEU A 96 3.53 -12.90 2.72
CA LEU A 96 2.54 -13.55 1.85
C LEU A 96 3.17 -14.30 0.67
N GLY A 97 4.50 -14.42 0.65
CA GLY A 97 5.23 -15.24 -0.33
C GLY A 97 5.21 -14.70 -1.77
N THR A 98 4.89 -13.42 -1.97
CA THR A 98 4.82 -12.83 -3.32
C THR A 98 6.17 -12.33 -3.83
N GLY A 99 7.24 -12.41 -3.03
CA GLY A 99 8.58 -11.92 -3.37
C GLY A 99 9.10 -12.38 -4.74
N PRO A 100 9.02 -13.68 -5.10
CA PRO A 100 9.48 -14.16 -6.40
C PRO A 100 8.74 -13.57 -7.60
N ALA A 101 7.49 -13.12 -7.42
CA ALA A 101 6.70 -12.50 -8.50
C ALA A 101 7.02 -11.00 -8.67
N GLN A 102 7.71 -10.39 -7.70
CA GLN A 102 8.05 -8.97 -7.66
C GLN A 102 9.51 -8.67 -8.02
N ALA A 103 10.32 -9.70 -8.30
CA ALA A 103 11.75 -9.62 -8.62
C ALA A 103 12.03 -9.50 -10.12
#